data_AF-F5XQW6-F1
#
_entry.id   AF-F5XQW6-F1
#
_cell.length_a   1.000
_cell.length_b   1.000
_cell.length_c   1.000
_cell.angle_alpha   90.00
_cell.angle_beta   90.00
_cell.angle_gamma   90.00
#
_symmetry.space_group_name_H-M   'P 1'
#
loop_
_entity.id
_entity.type
_entity.pdbx_description
1 polymer ?
#
loop_
_entity_poly.entity_id
_entity_poly.type
_entity_poly.pdbx_seq_one_letter_code
_entity_poly.pdbx_strand_id
1 'polypeptide(L)'
;MPMSQSPPHRSVVIAVTSHQPDSVIRTAAWLARSLDVELVCAHVDTSAYVVEEHPDGTVEARPLDPDAQEWICAQFDPELAARIDRLVGDQGISVRTVELAGEVARAIARLAELVRAELIVVGTRSGVRASVREYFSGSVAVHLAHRQTIPVVVVPLTAHAEGPLPWEDEQ
;
A
#
# COMPACT_ATOMS: atom_id res chain seq x y z
N MET A 1 -9.66 27.65 14.61
CA MET A 1 -8.86 26.78 15.50
C MET A 1 -7.79 26.13 14.64
N PRO A 2 -6.49 26.28 14.93
CA PRO A 2 -5.47 25.60 14.14
C PRO A 2 -5.53 24.10 14.46
N MET A 3 -5.74 23.28 13.43
CA MET A 3 -5.57 21.83 13.51
C MET A 3 -4.12 21.56 13.89
N SER A 4 -3.92 20.89 15.01
CA SER A 4 -2.60 20.52 15.53
C SER A 4 -1.92 19.58 14.53
N GLN A 5 -1.07 20.11 13.66
CA GLN A 5 -0.15 19.31 12.86
C GLN A 5 0.98 18.86 13.80
N SER A 6 0.89 17.61 14.27
CA SER A 6 2.03 16.93 14.90
C SER A 6 3.24 17.00 13.96
N PRO A 7 4.48 17.05 14.48
CA PRO A 7 5.68 17.06 13.64
C PRO A 7 5.65 15.87 12.66
N PRO A 8 6.27 15.96 11.47
CA PRO A 8 6.28 14.85 10.54
C PRO A 8 7.07 13.70 11.16
N HIS A 9 6.36 12.77 11.78
CA HIS A 9 6.92 11.50 12.21
C HIS A 9 7.37 10.81 10.94
N ARG A 10 8.66 10.46 10.89
CA ARG A 10 9.17 9.55 9.87
C ARG A 10 8.33 8.28 9.93
N SER A 11 8.13 7.63 8.79
CA SER A 11 7.19 6.50 8.71
C SER A 11 7.68 5.37 7.83
N VAL A 12 7.18 4.17 8.10
CA VAL A 12 7.18 3.05 7.17
C VAL A 12 5.84 3.01 6.46
N VAL A 13 5.83 2.98 5.14
CA VAL A 13 4.60 2.78 4.36
C VAL A 13 4.49 1.31 3.99
N ILE A 14 3.34 0.68 4.23
CA ILE A 14 3.03 -0.67 3.75
C ILE A 14 1.83 -0.60 2.80
N ALA A 15 1.96 -1.20 1.62
CA ALA A 15 0.81 -1.49 0.77
C ALA A 15 0.08 -2.73 1.30
N VAL A 16 -1.20 -2.59 1.64
CA VAL A 16 -2.04 -3.66 2.17
C VAL A 16 -3.15 -4.03 1.20
N THR A 17 -3.53 -5.31 1.17
CA THR A 17 -4.71 -5.82 0.44
C THR A 17 -5.57 -6.69 1.37
N SER A 18 -6.86 -6.81 1.08
CA SER A 18 -7.81 -7.53 1.96
C SER A 18 -7.43 -9.00 2.20
N HIS A 19 -6.77 -9.65 1.24
CA HIS A 19 -6.46 -11.09 1.27
C HIS A 19 -4.95 -11.42 1.36
N GLN A 20 -4.09 -10.45 1.69
CA GLN A 20 -2.66 -10.74 1.87
C GLN A 20 -2.40 -11.57 3.14
N PRO A 21 -1.31 -12.35 3.22
CA PRO A 21 -0.92 -13.03 4.45
C PRO A 21 -0.41 -12.05 5.51
N ASP A 22 -0.52 -12.45 6.78
CA ASP A 22 -0.15 -11.62 7.93
C ASP A 22 1.35 -11.31 8.00
N SER A 23 2.20 -12.10 7.34
CA SER A 23 3.66 -11.95 7.36
C SER A 23 4.12 -10.58 6.87
N VAL A 24 3.44 -9.99 5.88
CA VAL A 24 3.78 -8.65 5.34
C VAL A 24 3.54 -7.58 6.40
N ILE A 25 2.35 -7.60 7.03
CA ILE A 25 1.98 -6.64 8.07
C ILE A 25 2.92 -6.78 9.28
N ARG A 26 3.20 -8.01 9.71
CA ARG A 26 4.12 -8.28 10.81
C ARG A 26 5.54 -7.80 10.52
N THR A 27 6.02 -7.97 9.29
CA THR A 27 7.35 -7.50 8.88
C THR A 27 7.42 -5.98 8.86
N ALA A 28 6.39 -5.31 8.31
CA ALA A 28 6.33 -3.86 8.30
C ALA A 28 6.23 -3.28 9.72
N ALA A 29 5.45 -3.90 10.61
CA ALA A 29 5.37 -3.51 12.02
C ALA A 29 6.72 -3.70 12.74
N TRP A 30 7.41 -4.82 12.48
CA TRP A 30 8.76 -5.03 13.02
C TRP A 30 9.76 -3.98 12.54
N LEU A 31 9.73 -3.60 11.25
CA LEU A 31 10.58 -2.54 10.71
C LEU A 31 10.26 -1.18 11.32
N ALA A 32 8.97 -0.82 11.38
CA ALA A 32 8.52 0.45 11.96
C ALA A 32 8.95 0.57 13.43
N ARG A 33 8.77 -0.50 14.20
CA ARG A 33 9.25 -0.58 15.59
C ARG A 33 10.77 -0.45 15.69
N SER A 34 11.51 -1.13 14.82
CA SER A 34 12.98 -1.14 14.87
C SER A 34 13.59 0.22 14.52
N LEU A 35 12.87 1.01 13.72
CA LEU A 35 13.26 2.37 13.33
C LEU A 35 12.67 3.46 14.24
N ASP A 36 11.80 3.10 15.19
CA ASP A 36 11.05 4.02 16.06
C ASP A 36 10.21 5.05 15.26
N VAL A 37 9.48 4.53 14.27
CA VAL A 37 8.69 5.32 13.32
C VAL A 37 7.23 4.85 13.27
N GLU A 38 6.36 5.71 12.75
CA GLU A 38 4.95 5.37 12.53
C GLU A 38 4.81 4.34 11.40
N LEU A 39 3.86 3.41 11.53
CA LEU A 39 3.45 2.52 10.45
C LEU A 39 2.23 3.09 9.74
N VAL A 40 2.36 3.36 8.43
CA VAL A 40 1.26 3.83 7.59
C VAL A 40 0.80 2.68 6.69
N CYS A 41 -0.39 2.15 6.97
CA CYS A 41 -1.02 1.10 6.19
C CYS A 41 -1.90 1.70 5.09
N ALA A 42 -1.49 1.49 3.84
CA ALA A 42 -2.16 2.06 2.68
C ALA A 42 -2.84 0.97 1.85
N HIS A 43 -4.16 1.09 1.69
CA HIS A 43 -4.92 0.29 0.73
C HIS A 43 -5.18 1.14 -0.51
N VAL A 44 -5.12 0.55 -1.70
CA VAL A 44 -5.38 1.26 -2.96
C VAL A 44 -6.56 0.59 -3.66
N ASP A 45 -7.68 1.28 -3.72
CA ASP A 45 -8.82 0.88 -4.53
C ASP A 45 -8.54 1.19 -6.01
N THR A 46 -8.25 0.14 -6.77
CA THR A 46 -8.05 0.22 -8.23
C THR A 46 -9.37 0.31 -9.00
N SER A 47 -10.50 0.09 -8.33
CA SER A 47 -11.85 0.11 -8.88
C SER A 47 -12.61 1.39 -8.56
N ALA A 48 -12.04 2.32 -7.79
CA ALA A 48 -12.65 3.59 -7.51
C ALA A 48 -12.81 4.43 -8.80
N TYR A 49 -14.00 5.00 -8.99
CA TYR A 49 -14.34 5.96 -10.05
C TYR A 49 -14.87 7.23 -9.37
N VAL A 50 -14.53 8.43 -9.88
CA VAL A 50 -15.22 9.66 -9.42
C VAL A 50 -16.60 9.67 -10.04
N VAL A 51 -17.61 9.82 -9.19
CA VAL A 51 -18.95 10.18 -9.62
C VAL A 51 -19.07 11.70 -9.48
N GLU A 52 -18.97 12.41 -10.59
CA GLU A 52 -19.19 13.85 -10.63
C GLU A 52 -20.69 14.07 -10.87
N GLU A 53 -21.41 14.55 -9.85
CA GLU A 53 -22.79 14.99 -10.00
C GLU A 53 -22.80 16.44 -10.50
N HIS A 54 -23.21 16.61 -11.75
CA HIS A 54 -23.39 17.93 -12.33
C HIS A 54 -24.64 18.60 -11.73
N PRO A 55 -24.67 19.94 -11.63
CA PRO A 55 -25.81 20.67 -11.06
C PRO A 55 -27.13 20.52 -11.86
N ASP A 56 -27.08 19.89 -13.02
CA ASP A 56 -28.25 19.48 -13.82
C ASP A 56 -28.81 18.09 -13.46
N GLY A 57 -28.20 17.42 -12.47
CA GLY A 57 -28.58 16.09 -12.00
C GLY A 57 -28.02 14.94 -12.84
N THR A 58 -27.12 15.23 -13.79
CA THR A 58 -26.40 14.19 -14.52
C THR A 58 -25.24 13.64 -13.70
N VAL A 59 -25.05 12.33 -13.80
CA VAL A 59 -24.06 11.57 -13.04
C VAL A 59 -23.00 11.10 -14.02
N GLU A 60 -21.80 11.69 -13.98
CA GLU A 60 -20.70 11.31 -14.85
C GLU A 60 -19.68 10.48 -14.07
N ALA A 61 -19.53 9.21 -14.46
CA ALA A 61 -18.48 8.36 -13.93
C ALA A 61 -17.19 8.61 -14.72
N ARG A 62 -16.26 9.36 -14.14
CA ARG A 62 -14.92 9.56 -14.72
C ARG A 62 -13.90 8.67 -14.00
N PRO A 63 -12.98 8.01 -14.73
CA PRO A 63 -11.81 7.41 -14.11
C PRO A 63 -11.13 8.44 -13.22
N LEU A 64 -10.86 8.06 -11.98
CA LEU A 64 -10.17 8.90 -11.02
C LEU A 64 -8.85 9.40 -11.60
N ASP A 65 -8.67 10.72 -11.62
CA ASP A 65 -7.37 11.31 -11.90
C ASP A 65 -6.46 11.02 -10.70
N PRO A 66 -5.42 10.19 -10.84
CA PRO A 66 -4.50 9.86 -9.75
C PRO A 66 -3.68 11.07 -9.26
N ASP A 67 -3.72 12.20 -9.98
CA ASP A 67 -3.01 13.44 -9.65
C ASP A 67 -3.89 14.42 -8.87
N ALA A 68 -5.19 14.15 -8.72
CA ALA A 68 -6.07 14.95 -7.88
C ALA A 68 -5.53 15.01 -6.45
N GLN A 69 -5.48 16.23 -5.89
CA GLN A 69 -4.94 16.49 -4.56
C GLN A 69 -5.88 16.06 -3.44
N GLU A 70 -7.13 15.77 -3.79
CA GLU A 70 -8.16 15.24 -2.91
C GLU A 70 -8.04 13.73 -2.87
N TRP A 71 -7.36 13.24 -1.84
CA TRP A 71 -7.46 11.83 -1.48
C TRP A 71 -8.91 11.62 -1.12
N ILE A 72 -9.65 10.85 -1.94
CA ILE A 72 -11.06 10.61 -1.68
C ILE A 72 -11.19 10.09 -0.25
N CYS A 73 -12.15 10.65 0.47
CA CYS A 73 -12.62 10.20 1.78
C CYS A 73 -13.28 8.80 1.70
N ALA A 74 -12.67 7.87 0.97
CA ALA A 74 -13.07 6.48 0.96
C ALA A 74 -12.75 5.94 2.35
N GLN A 75 -13.77 5.37 3.00
CA GLN A 75 -13.60 4.82 4.32
C GLN A 75 -12.73 3.57 4.20
N PHE A 76 -11.58 3.59 4.87
CA PHE A 76 -10.72 2.42 4.96
C PHE A 76 -11.52 1.21 5.46
N ASP A 77 -11.34 0.06 4.83
CA ASP A 77 -12.10 -1.16 5.14
C ASP A 77 -12.00 -1.49 6.64
N PRO A 78 -13.12 -1.46 7.39
CA PRO A 78 -13.11 -1.68 8.84
C PRO A 78 -12.65 -3.09 9.21
N GLU A 79 -12.86 -4.10 8.36
CA GLU A 79 -12.39 -5.47 8.61
C GLU A 79 -10.87 -5.54 8.48
N LEU A 80 -10.31 -4.85 7.47
CA LEU A 80 -8.87 -4.75 7.28
C LEU A 80 -8.22 -3.94 8.42
N ALA A 81 -8.85 -2.84 8.86
CA ALA A 81 -8.37 -2.07 10.01
C ALA A 81 -8.34 -2.92 11.28
N ALA A 82 -9.44 -3.61 11.60
CA ALA A 82 -9.51 -4.50 12.77
C ALA A 82 -8.50 -5.66 12.68
N ARG A 83 -8.16 -6.11 11.47
CA ARG A 83 -7.11 -7.11 11.27
C ARG A 83 -5.72 -6.51 11.52
N ILE A 84 -5.42 -5.32 11.01
CA ILE A 84 -4.15 -4.62 11.26
C ILE A 84 -3.99 -4.38 12.76
N ASP A 85 -5.02 -3.87 13.43
CA ASP A 85 -5.00 -3.61 14.87
C ASP A 85 -4.72 -4.88 15.68
N ARG A 86 -5.31 -6.03 15.32
CA ARG A 86 -5.01 -7.32 15.99
C ARG A 86 -3.58 -7.79 15.77
N LEU A 87 -2.96 -7.48 14.62
CA LEU A 87 -1.61 -7.91 14.30
C LEU A 87 -0.55 -7.01 14.94
N VAL A 88 -0.87 -5.73 15.15
CA VAL A 88 0.07 -4.68 15.55
C VAL A 88 -0.16 -4.18 16.97
N GLY A 89 -1.37 -4.34 17.53
CA GLY A 89 -1.79 -3.71 18.80
C GLY A 89 -0.91 -4.00 20.01
N ASP A 90 -0.24 -5.16 20.04
CA ASP A 90 0.68 -5.53 21.13
C ASP A 90 2.11 -4.98 20.96
N GLN A 91 2.41 -4.33 19.83
CA GLN A 91 3.79 -3.95 19.45
C GLN A 91 4.21 -2.56 19.93
N GLY A 92 3.27 -1.75 20.43
CA GLY A 92 3.53 -0.40 20.96
C GLY A 92 3.92 0.64 19.91
N ILE A 93 3.52 0.45 18.65
CA ILE A 93 3.80 1.38 17.55
C ILE A 93 2.55 2.18 17.15
N SER A 94 2.76 3.42 16.70
CA SER A 94 1.68 4.23 16.10
C SER A 94 1.31 3.66 14.73
N VAL A 95 0.02 3.43 14.49
CA VAL A 95 -0.49 2.93 13.21
C VAL A 95 -1.50 3.93 12.65
N ARG A 96 -1.34 4.26 11.37
CA ARG A 96 -2.30 5.05 10.60
C ARG A 96 -2.75 4.26 9.38
N THR A 97 -4.06 4.14 9.18
CA THR A 97 -4.66 3.54 7.98
C THR A 97 -5.04 4.64 6.98
N VAL A 98 -4.73 4.42 5.70
CA VAL A 98 -5.00 5.35 4.61
C VAL A 98 -5.62 4.60 3.44
N GLU A 99 -6.76 5.07 2.95
CA GLU A 99 -7.39 4.60 1.73
C GLU A 99 -6.94 5.50 0.58
N LEU A 100 -6.50 4.89 -0.52
CA LEU A 100 -6.04 5.56 -1.73
C LEU A 100 -6.82 5.03 -2.93
N ALA A 101 -6.77 5.75 -4.03
CA ALA A 101 -7.37 5.31 -5.29
C ALA A 101 -6.40 5.45 -6.46
N GLY A 102 -6.60 4.62 -7.50
CA GLY A 102 -5.85 4.68 -8.74
C GLY A 102 -4.80 3.58 -8.89
N GLU A 103 -3.67 3.90 -9.54
CA GLU A 103 -2.60 2.93 -9.80
C GLU A 103 -1.75 2.71 -8.55
N VAL A 104 -1.58 1.44 -8.16
CA VAL A 104 -0.98 1.06 -6.88
C VAL A 104 0.42 1.62 -6.69
N ALA A 105 1.33 1.45 -7.65
CA ALA A 105 2.71 1.90 -7.49
C ALA A 105 2.80 3.44 -7.39
N ARG A 106 2.06 4.17 -8.22
CA ARG A 106 1.99 5.65 -8.20
C ARG A 106 1.37 6.18 -6.92
N ALA A 107 0.25 5.60 -6.47
CA ALA A 107 -0.44 6.03 -5.27
C ALA A 107 0.42 5.82 -4.02
N ILE A 108 1.06 4.65 -3.90
CA ILE A 108 1.96 4.32 -2.79
C ILE A 108 3.21 5.20 -2.81
N ALA A 109 3.81 5.42 -3.99
CA ALA A 109 4.94 6.33 -4.17
C ALA A 109 4.62 7.75 -3.68
N ARG A 110 3.50 8.31 -4.14
CA ARG A 110 3.06 9.66 -3.77
C ARG A 110 2.79 9.76 -2.27
N LEU A 111 2.13 8.76 -1.68
CA LEU A 111 1.92 8.69 -0.24
C LEU A 111 3.28 8.72 0.49
N ALA A 112 4.22 7.87 0.07
CA ALA A 112 5.54 7.77 0.68
C ALA A 112 6.32 9.10 0.65
N GLU A 113 6.25 9.85 -0.45
CA GLU A 113 6.82 11.20 -0.54
C GLU A 113 6.15 12.17 0.45
N LEU A 114 4.82 12.16 0.51
CA LEU A 114 4.03 13.08 1.34
C LEU A 114 4.24 12.85 2.84
N VAL A 115 4.37 11.60 3.26
CA VAL A 115 4.66 11.25 4.67
C VAL A 115 6.15 11.22 4.99
N ARG A 116 7.02 11.46 4.00
CA ARG A 116 8.49 11.32 4.11
C ARG A 116 8.89 9.95 4.66
N ALA A 117 8.37 8.91 4.03
CA ALA A 117 8.63 7.53 4.43
C ALA A 117 10.13 7.20 4.32
N GLU A 118 10.64 6.44 5.28
CA GLU A 118 12.02 5.92 5.23
C GLU A 118 12.13 4.69 4.33
N LEU A 119 11.06 3.92 4.20
CA LEU A 119 10.97 2.75 3.33
C LEU A 119 9.53 2.39 3.00
N ILE A 120 9.37 1.62 1.93
CA ILE A 120 8.09 1.06 1.49
C ILE A 120 8.15 -0.46 1.63
N VAL A 121 7.15 -1.06 2.26
CA VAL A 121 7.00 -2.51 2.38
C VAL A 121 5.88 -2.99 1.46
N VAL A 122 6.19 -4.01 0.67
CA VAL A 122 5.23 -4.69 -0.21
C VAL A 122 5.38 -6.21 -0.08
N GLY A 123 4.28 -6.95 -0.16
CA GLY A 123 4.33 -8.42 -0.26
C GLY A 123 4.74 -8.89 -1.66
N THR A 124 5.34 -10.08 -1.77
CA THR A 124 5.39 -10.83 -3.03
C THR A 124 4.03 -11.46 -3.33
N ARG A 125 3.87 -12.22 -4.40
CA ARG A 125 2.62 -12.91 -4.73
C ARG A 125 2.65 -14.35 -4.18
N SER A 126 1.52 -14.87 -3.71
CA SER A 126 1.22 -16.30 -3.62
C SER A 126 0.23 -16.66 -4.74
N GLY A 127 0.37 -17.84 -5.33
CA GLY A 127 -0.09 -18.20 -6.67
C GLY A 127 -1.58 -18.01 -7.05
N VAL A 128 -1.77 -17.75 -8.36
CA VAL A 128 -2.80 -18.21 -9.32
C VAL A 128 -4.31 -18.01 -9.03
N ARG A 129 -4.78 -17.63 -7.83
CA ARG A 129 -6.24 -17.55 -7.56
C ARG A 129 -6.81 -16.25 -7.00
N ALA A 130 -6.02 -15.19 -6.87
CA ALA A 130 -6.55 -13.86 -6.57
C ALA A 130 -6.65 -13.03 -7.87
N SER A 131 -7.86 -13.03 -8.42
CA SER A 131 -8.42 -12.09 -9.41
C SER A 131 -7.50 -11.58 -10.53
N VAL A 132 -7.70 -12.17 -11.71
CA VAL A 132 -7.18 -11.78 -13.04
C VAL A 132 -7.58 -10.34 -13.47
N ARG A 133 -8.31 -9.59 -12.64
CA ARG A 133 -8.67 -8.18 -12.91
C ARG A 133 -7.71 -7.16 -12.30
N GLU A 134 -6.91 -7.53 -11.29
CA GLU A 134 -5.86 -6.68 -10.68
C GLU A 134 -4.47 -6.89 -11.34
N TYR A 135 -4.47 -7.45 -12.56
CA TYR A 135 -3.28 -7.96 -13.24
C TYR A 135 -2.52 -6.94 -14.11
N PHE A 136 -2.83 -5.63 -14.10
CA PHE A 136 -2.55 -4.78 -15.27
C PHE A 136 -1.46 -3.69 -15.21
N SER A 137 -0.50 -3.67 -14.26
CA SER A 137 0.67 -2.78 -14.44
C SER A 137 2.06 -3.43 -14.35
N GLY A 138 2.18 -4.68 -13.88
CA GLY A 138 3.47 -5.34 -13.68
C GLY A 138 3.74 -5.61 -12.20
N SER A 139 4.98 -5.86 -11.82
CA SER A 139 5.34 -6.00 -10.41
C SER A 139 5.36 -4.62 -9.76
N VAL A 140 4.45 -4.36 -8.81
CA VAL A 140 4.43 -3.11 -8.01
C VAL A 140 5.80 -2.90 -7.36
N ALA A 141 6.41 -3.97 -6.84
CA ALA A 141 7.77 -3.93 -6.30
C ALA A 141 8.81 -3.46 -7.35
N VAL A 142 8.71 -3.91 -8.61
CA VAL A 142 9.61 -3.47 -9.68
C VAL A 142 9.34 -2.01 -10.08
N HIS A 143 8.08 -1.61 -10.17
CA HIS A 143 7.71 -0.23 -10.47
C HIS A 143 8.20 0.73 -9.39
N LEU A 144 8.05 0.36 -8.12
CA LEU A 144 8.57 1.13 -7.00
C LEU A 144 10.10 1.13 -7.02
N ALA A 145 10.76 -0.02 -7.14
CA ALA A 145 12.23 -0.10 -7.14
C ALA A 145 12.89 0.73 -8.24
N HIS A 146 12.26 0.86 -9.41
CA HIS A 146 12.80 1.67 -10.51
C HIS A 146 12.57 3.18 -10.38
N ARG A 147 11.63 3.61 -9.53
CA ARG A 147 11.18 5.02 -9.51
C ARG A 147 11.26 5.67 -8.15
N GLN A 148 11.42 4.91 -7.09
CA GLN A 148 11.53 5.42 -5.72
C GLN A 148 12.97 5.72 -5.37
N THR A 149 13.18 6.84 -4.68
CA THR A 149 14.47 7.21 -4.10
C THR A 149 14.69 6.59 -2.72
N ILE A 150 13.67 5.93 -2.17
CA ILE A 150 13.69 5.31 -0.85
C ILE A 150 13.65 3.77 -0.96
N PRO A 151 14.24 3.04 0.00
CA PRO A 151 14.24 1.58 0.02
C PRO A 151 12.85 0.95 -0.15
N VAL A 152 12.78 -0.11 -0.95
CA VAL A 152 11.59 -0.95 -1.12
C VAL A 152 11.89 -2.35 -0.58
N VAL A 153 11.20 -2.74 0.48
CA VAL A 153 11.31 -4.05 1.11
C VAL A 153 10.21 -4.96 0.56
N VAL A 154 10.64 -6.08 -0.01
CA VAL A 154 9.76 -7.08 -0.60
C VAL A 154 9.68 -8.29 0.32
N VAL A 155 8.49 -8.57 0.86
CA VAL A 155 8.26 -9.66 1.82
C VAL A 155 7.72 -10.90 1.10
N PRO A 156 8.46 -12.02 1.05
CA PRO A 156 7.99 -13.22 0.37
C PRO A 156 6.79 -13.87 1.09
N LEU A 157 5.74 -14.19 0.34
CA LEU A 157 4.52 -14.84 0.88
C LEU A 157 4.61 -16.37 0.91
N THR A 158 5.33 -16.94 -0.04
CA THR A 158 5.66 -18.36 -0.12
C THR A 158 7.11 -18.46 -0.55
N ALA A 159 7.97 -19.00 0.32
CA ALA A 159 9.26 -19.48 -0.11
C ALA A 159 9.00 -20.73 -0.94
N HIS A 160 9.01 -20.61 -2.28
CA HIS A 160 9.20 -21.78 -3.12
C HIS A 160 10.66 -22.21 -2.91
N ALA A 161 10.88 -23.09 -1.94
CA ALA A 161 12.07 -23.90 -1.94
C ALA A 161 11.91 -24.93 -3.06
N GLU A 162 12.93 -25.00 -3.92
CA GLU A 162 13.19 -26.02 -4.95
C GLU A 162 12.45 -25.87 -6.30
N GLY A 163 13.04 -25.03 -7.14
CA GLY A 163 12.96 -25.08 -8.60
C GLY A 163 14.19 -24.37 -9.17
N PRO A 164 14.66 -24.72 -10.39
CA PRO A 164 15.82 -24.06 -10.99
C PRO A 164 15.57 -22.55 -11.05
N LEU A 165 16.58 -21.78 -10.67
CA LEU A 165 16.52 -20.32 -10.74
C LEU A 165 16.35 -19.92 -12.22
N PRO A 166 15.58 -18.86 -12.53
CA PRO A 166 15.29 -18.48 -13.91
C PRO A 166 16.50 -18.00 -14.74
N TRP A 167 17.70 -18.00 -14.16
CA TRP A 167 18.98 -17.67 -14.79
C TRP A 167 19.97 -18.84 -14.79
N GLU A 168 19.53 -20.05 -14.43
CA GLU A 168 20.38 -21.26 -14.44
C GLU A 168 20.41 -21.98 -15.81
N ASP A 169 19.67 -21.50 -16.81
CA ASP A 169 19.59 -22.11 -18.15
C ASP A 169 20.65 -21.62 -19.17
N GLU A 170 21.75 -20.98 -18.73
CA GLU A 170 22.81 -20.45 -19.63
C GLU A 170 24.18 -21.17 -19.56
N GLN A 171 24.21 -22.51 -19.47
CA GLN A 171 25.46 -23.29 -19.66
C GLN A 171 25.33 -24.39 -20.72
#